data_AF-A0A2R6M462-F1
#
_entry.id   AF-A0A2R6M462-F1
#
_cell.length_a   1.000
_cell.length_b   1.000
_cell.length_c   1.000
_cell.angle_alpha   90.00
_cell.angle_beta   90.00
_cell.angle_gamma   90.00
#
_symmetry.space_group_name_H-M   'P 1'
#
loop_
_entity.id
_entity.type
_entity.pdbx_description
1 polymer ?
#
loop_
_entity_poly.entity_id
_entity_poly.type
_entity_poly.pdbx_seq_one_letter_code
_entity_poly.pdbx_strand_id
1 'polypeptide(L)'
;MSAGITISSMSDYAILGCGSVGHAVAEELVEQGKDVLIIDRDADRVEALRDQDLNAQTADIREEDIYETIADNEVVLILSSDVEANKEAVRNIRENDGEQFVVVRASDPVSEDELTQLGADVVINPSTVIADSALRALETGELEYKAQQLAEVIEDTDEKLAIVTHDNPDPDSIASAVALQAIADTLDVDADILYIGDIGHQENRAFVNLL
;
A
#
# COMPACT_ATOMS: atom_id res chain seq x y z
N MET A 1 -5.18 -6.43 -16.48
CA MET A 1 -4.03 -6.43 -17.41
C MET A 1 -3.29 -5.13 -17.16
N SER A 2 -2.28 -5.13 -16.30
CA SER A 2 -1.48 -3.93 -16.00
C SER A 2 -0.49 -3.77 -17.14
N ALA A 3 -0.65 -2.72 -17.94
CA ALA A 3 0.39 -2.28 -18.85
C ALA A 3 1.50 -1.69 -18.00
N GLY A 4 2.57 -2.45 -17.80
CA GLY A 4 3.75 -2.00 -17.08
C GLY A 4 4.50 -0.97 -17.92
N ILE A 5 4.13 0.30 -17.77
CA ILE A 5 4.99 1.42 -18.17
C ILE A 5 6.20 1.38 -17.24
N THR A 6 7.39 1.19 -17.82
CA THR A 6 8.64 1.27 -17.07
C THR A 6 8.96 2.74 -16.88
N ILE A 7 8.53 3.32 -15.76
CA ILE A 7 8.88 4.70 -15.38
C ILE A 7 10.40 4.76 -15.23
N SER A 8 11.03 5.60 -16.05
CA SER A 8 12.48 5.73 -16.12
C SER A 8 13.03 6.40 -14.86
N SER A 9 14.32 6.21 -14.58
CA SER A 9 15.00 6.99 -13.53
C SER A 9 15.10 8.48 -13.86
N MET A 10 14.78 8.90 -15.09
CA MET A 10 14.78 10.30 -15.57
C MET A 10 13.40 10.78 -16.02
N SER A 11 12.31 10.32 -15.41
CA SER A 11 10.98 10.83 -15.76
C SER A 11 10.77 12.24 -15.25
N ASP A 12 10.20 13.09 -16.11
CA ASP A 12 9.76 14.45 -15.78
C ASP A 12 8.34 14.39 -15.22
N TYR A 13 8.14 14.95 -14.02
CA TYR A 13 6.86 14.88 -13.30
C TYR A 13 6.12 16.22 -13.35
N ALA A 14 4.81 16.18 -13.55
CA ALA A 14 3.93 17.31 -13.30
C ALA A 14 2.99 17.00 -12.12
N ILE A 15 2.79 17.97 -11.22
CA ILE A 15 1.82 17.89 -10.13
C ILE A 15 0.77 18.99 -10.33
N LEU A 16 -0.46 18.59 -10.62
CA LEU A 16 -1.62 19.47 -10.80
C LEU A 16 -2.44 19.53 -9.50
N GLY A 17 -2.30 20.65 -8.79
CA GLY A 17 -2.89 20.89 -7.46
C GLY A 17 -1.95 20.45 -6.34
N CYS A 18 -1.37 21.41 -5.62
CA CYS A 18 -0.33 21.19 -4.64
C CYS A 18 -0.79 21.51 -3.21
N GLY A 19 -1.91 20.92 -2.79
CA GLY A 19 -2.31 20.93 -1.37
C GLY A 19 -1.32 20.15 -0.50
N SER A 20 -1.74 19.78 0.72
CA SER A 20 -0.87 19.01 1.64
C SER A 20 -0.29 17.74 1.02
N VAL A 21 -1.09 16.99 0.25
CA VAL A 21 -0.64 15.76 -0.41
C VAL A 21 0.32 16.06 -1.56
N GLY A 22 0.00 17.03 -2.42
CA GLY A 22 0.85 17.37 -3.56
C GLY A 22 2.21 17.92 -3.12
N HIS A 23 2.25 18.70 -2.03
CA HIS A 23 3.49 19.20 -1.46
C HIS A 23 4.38 18.07 -0.92
N ALA A 24 3.81 17.15 -0.13
CA ALA A 24 4.57 16.00 0.39
C ALA A 24 5.13 15.12 -0.73
N VAL A 25 4.37 14.93 -1.83
CA VAL A 25 4.85 14.19 -3.00
C VAL A 25 5.95 14.97 -3.75
N ALA A 26 5.79 16.28 -3.90
CA ALA A 26 6.78 17.12 -4.57
C ALA A 26 8.13 17.11 -3.83
N GLU A 27 8.10 17.25 -2.50
CA GLU A 27 9.28 17.22 -1.64
C GLU A 27 10.06 15.90 -1.82
N GLU A 28 9.37 14.75 -1.69
CA GLU A 28 9.99 13.43 -1.85
C GLU A 28 10.57 13.21 -3.25
N LEU A 29 9.86 13.64 -4.31
CA LEU A 29 10.36 13.50 -5.69
C LEU A 29 11.62 14.36 -5.92
N VAL A 30 11.64 15.58 -5.39
CA VAL A 30 12.81 16.48 -5.50
C VAL A 30 13.99 15.94 -4.69
N GLU A 31 13.75 15.40 -3.49
CA GLU A 31 14.79 14.74 -2.68
C GLU A 31 15.43 13.54 -3.41
N GLN A 32 14.64 12.82 -4.21
CA GLN A 32 15.11 11.74 -5.09
C GLN A 32 15.80 12.24 -6.37
N GLY A 33 15.97 13.57 -6.54
CA GLY A 33 16.63 14.19 -7.67
C GLY A 33 15.81 14.16 -8.97
N LYS A 34 14.47 14.16 -8.86
CA LYS A 34 13.56 14.22 -10.00
C LYS A 34 13.21 15.66 -10.37
N ASP A 35 12.99 15.89 -11.65
CA ASP A 35 12.49 17.16 -12.17
C ASP A 35 10.95 17.20 -12.01
N VAL A 36 10.46 18.16 -11.24
CA VAL A 36 9.04 18.29 -10.88
C VAL A 36 8.54 19.68 -11.24
N LEU A 37 7.50 19.75 -12.08
CA LEU A 37 6.72 20.96 -12.33
C LEU A 37 5.44 20.94 -11.49
N ILE A 38 5.20 21.99 -10.71
CA ILE A 38 4.01 22.10 -9.86
C ILE A 38 3.08 23.19 -10.42
N ILE A 39 1.80 22.86 -10.58
CA ILE A 39 0.76 23.80 -10.98
C ILE A 39 -0.28 23.92 -9.86
N ASP A 40 -0.56 25.13 -9.40
CA ASP A 40 -1.67 25.39 -8.46
C ASP A 40 -2.36 26.72 -8.80
N ARG A 41 -3.67 26.81 -8.57
CA ARG A 41 -4.43 28.04 -8.82
C ARG A 41 -4.19 29.11 -7.75
N ASP A 42 -3.75 28.70 -6.56
CA ASP A 42 -3.53 29.58 -5.42
C ASP A 42 -2.14 30.21 -5.53
N ALA A 43 -2.10 31.51 -5.87
CA ALA A 43 -0.86 32.25 -6.04
C ALA A 43 -0.03 32.32 -4.75
N ASP A 44 -0.66 32.43 -3.57
CA ASP A 44 0.06 32.51 -2.30
C ASP A 44 0.78 31.19 -2.01
N ARG A 45 0.15 30.06 -2.34
CA ARG A 45 0.76 28.74 -2.25
C ARG A 45 1.89 28.55 -3.24
N VAL A 46 1.73 29.00 -4.49
CA VAL A 46 2.79 28.92 -5.50
C VAL A 46 4.03 29.69 -5.08
N GLU A 47 3.87 30.91 -4.54
CA GLU A 47 5.00 31.69 -4.02
C GLU A 47 5.67 30.98 -2.83
N ALA A 48 4.89 30.41 -1.90
CA ALA A 48 5.44 29.63 -0.78
C ALA A 48 6.22 28.38 -1.22
N LEU A 49 5.84 27.75 -2.34
CA LEU A 49 6.59 26.62 -2.92
C LEU A 49 7.89 27.11 -3.57
N ARG A 50 7.87 28.24 -4.27
CA ARG A 50 9.07 28.86 -4.87
C ARG A 50 10.08 29.31 -3.82
N ASP A 51 9.61 29.82 -2.68
CA ASP A 51 10.47 30.16 -1.54
C ASP A 51 11.23 28.95 -0.98
N GLN A 52 10.79 27.73 -1.31
CA GLN A 52 11.42 26.45 -0.97
C GLN A 52 12.20 25.85 -2.14
N ASP A 53 12.56 26.66 -3.14
CA ASP A 53 13.28 26.26 -4.36
C ASP A 53 12.54 25.21 -5.22
N LEU A 54 11.21 25.09 -5.07
CA LEU A 54 10.38 24.21 -5.92
C LEU A 54 9.95 24.93 -7.21
N ASN A 55 9.96 24.21 -8.33
CA ASN A 55 9.50 24.73 -9.61
C ASN A 55 7.96 24.74 -9.68
N ALA A 56 7.35 25.86 -9.31
CA ALA A 56 5.90 26.04 -9.29
C ALA A 56 5.40 27.18 -10.19
N GLN A 57 4.21 27.02 -10.76
CA GLN A 57 3.53 28.02 -11.59
C GLN A 57 2.04 28.14 -11.22
N THR A 58 1.51 29.35 -11.39
CA THR A 58 0.09 29.63 -11.13
C THR A 58 -0.73 29.40 -12.40
N ALA A 59 -1.62 28.42 -12.39
CA ALA A 59 -2.61 28.18 -13.45
C ALA A 59 -3.82 27.41 -12.91
N ASP A 60 -4.97 27.49 -13.60
CA ASP A 60 -6.12 26.64 -13.32
C ASP A 60 -6.05 25.39 -14.20
N ILE A 61 -6.06 24.22 -13.56
CA ILE A 61 -5.90 22.92 -14.21
C ILE A 61 -7.13 22.51 -15.05
N ARG A 62 -8.22 23.30 -14.99
CA ARG A 62 -9.42 23.14 -15.81
C ARG A 62 -9.25 23.68 -17.23
N GLU A 63 -8.32 24.61 -17.42
CA GLU A 63 -8.14 25.29 -18.70
C GLU A 63 -7.48 24.36 -19.72
N GLU A 64 -7.87 24.45 -20.99
CA GLU A 64 -7.40 23.57 -22.06
C GLU A 64 -5.88 23.69 -22.31
N ASP A 65 -5.31 24.86 -22.03
CA ASP A 65 -3.86 25.16 -22.17
C ASP A 65 -2.98 24.43 -21.14
N ILE A 66 -3.59 23.78 -20.15
CA ILE A 66 -2.84 22.97 -19.19
C ILE A 66 -2.05 21.87 -19.89
N TYR A 67 -2.59 21.28 -20.97
CA TYR A 67 -1.93 20.21 -21.71
C TYR A 67 -0.61 20.70 -22.33
N GLU A 68 -0.59 21.89 -22.93
CA GLU A 68 0.62 22.47 -23.52
C GLU A 68 1.71 22.67 -22.46
N THR A 69 1.31 23.00 -21.24
CA THR A 69 2.23 23.22 -20.11
C THR A 69 2.89 21.92 -19.62
N ILE A 70 2.19 20.79 -19.72
CA ILE A 70 2.65 19.47 -19.22
C ILE A 70 2.98 18.47 -20.34
N ALA A 71 3.02 18.92 -21.60
CA ALA A 71 3.18 18.05 -22.77
C ALA A 71 4.50 17.26 -22.72
N ASP A 72 5.55 17.86 -22.16
CA ASP A 72 6.87 17.25 -22.04
C ASP A 72 7.01 16.33 -20.80
N ASN A 73 6.05 16.34 -19.87
CA ASN A 73 6.10 15.52 -18.66
C ASN A 73 5.65 14.08 -18.94
N GLU A 74 6.42 13.08 -18.52
CA GLU A 74 6.06 11.67 -18.70
C GLU A 74 4.98 11.19 -17.70
N VAL A 75 4.97 11.78 -16.50
CA VAL A 75 4.06 11.41 -15.41
C VAL A 75 3.33 12.64 -14.90
N VAL A 76 2.00 12.55 -14.79
CA VAL A 76 1.14 13.64 -14.32
C VAL A 76 0.35 13.18 -13.10
N LEU A 77 0.56 13.87 -11.97
CA LEU A 77 -0.16 13.64 -10.73
C LEU A 77 -1.20 14.75 -10.51
N ILE A 78 -2.47 14.40 -10.58
CA ILE A 78 -3.60 15.32 -10.43
C ILE A 78 -4.15 15.18 -9.02
N LEU A 79 -3.74 16.07 -8.11
CA LEU A 79 -3.89 15.92 -6.66
C LEU A 79 -4.77 17.01 -6.01
N SER A 80 -5.43 17.85 -6.80
CA SER A 80 -6.37 18.84 -6.30
C SER A 80 -7.51 18.19 -5.51
N SER A 81 -8.00 18.91 -4.49
CA SER A 81 -9.19 18.53 -3.71
C SER A 81 -10.49 18.79 -4.45
N ASP A 82 -10.43 19.50 -5.59
CA ASP A 82 -11.57 19.84 -6.43
C ASP A 82 -11.74 18.76 -7.50
N VAL A 83 -12.74 17.90 -7.30
CA VAL A 83 -12.96 16.68 -8.10
C VAL A 83 -13.30 17.01 -9.55
N GLU A 84 -14.09 18.07 -9.77
CA GLU A 84 -14.43 18.49 -11.12
C GLU A 84 -13.21 19.08 -11.83
N ALA A 85 -12.34 19.81 -11.11
CA ALA A 85 -11.05 20.23 -11.68
C ALA A 85 -10.17 19.04 -12.08
N ASN A 86 -10.15 17.97 -11.28
CA ASN A 86 -9.42 16.75 -11.61
C ASN A 86 -9.98 16.08 -12.87
N LYS A 87 -11.31 16.00 -13.00
CA LYS A 87 -11.96 15.44 -14.20
C LYS A 87 -11.65 16.24 -15.45
N GLU A 88 -11.75 17.58 -15.38
CA GLU A 88 -11.41 18.43 -16.53
C GLU A 88 -9.93 18.29 -16.92
N ALA A 89 -9.01 18.26 -15.94
CA ALA A 89 -7.60 18.05 -16.22
C ALA A 89 -7.34 16.72 -16.94
N VAL A 90 -7.98 15.62 -16.51
CA VAL A 90 -7.88 14.32 -17.22
C VAL A 90 -8.45 14.42 -18.63
N ARG A 91 -9.60 15.08 -18.84
CA ARG A 91 -10.18 15.29 -20.17
C ARG A 91 -9.24 16.07 -21.08
N ASN A 92 -8.72 17.20 -20.62
CA ASN A 92 -7.80 18.04 -21.40
C ASN A 92 -6.56 17.25 -21.82
N ILE A 93 -6.01 16.38 -20.96
CA ILE A 93 -4.89 15.51 -21.32
C ILE A 93 -5.29 14.50 -22.41
N ARG A 94 -6.41 13.79 -22.24
CA ARG A 94 -6.79 12.70 -23.15
C ARG A 94 -7.40 13.16 -24.48
N GLU A 95 -8.11 14.29 -24.51
CA GLU A 95 -8.66 14.86 -25.74
C GLU A 95 -7.56 15.42 -26.66
N ASN A 96 -6.39 15.76 -26.11
CA ASN A 96 -5.21 16.17 -26.88
C ASN A 96 -4.25 15.00 -27.21
N ASP A 97 -4.77 13.76 -27.19
CA ASP A 97 -4.01 12.53 -27.45
C ASP A 97 -2.78 12.35 -26.53
N GLY A 98 -2.85 12.84 -25.29
CA GLY A 98 -1.77 12.76 -24.30
C GLY A 98 -1.49 11.33 -23.83
N GLU A 99 -0.25 10.87 -24.04
CA GLU A 99 0.24 9.53 -23.65
C GLU A 99 0.87 9.50 -22.24
N GLN A 100 0.80 10.60 -21.48
CA GLN A 100 1.36 10.68 -20.12
C GLN A 100 0.71 9.64 -19.21
N PHE A 101 1.50 9.11 -18.26
CA PHE A 101 0.97 8.27 -17.19
C PHE A 101 0.29 9.14 -16.13
N VAL A 102 -1.04 9.03 -16.03
CA VAL A 102 -1.87 9.91 -15.20
C VAL A 102 -2.30 9.21 -13.92
N VAL A 103 -1.86 9.76 -12.79
CA VAL A 103 -2.32 9.41 -11.45
C VAL A 103 -3.25 10.52 -10.96
N VAL A 104 -4.48 10.18 -10.58
CA VAL A 104 -5.47 11.18 -10.17
C VAL A 104 -6.11 10.87 -8.83
N ARG A 105 -6.34 11.92 -8.05
CA ARG A 105 -7.05 11.86 -6.78
C ARG A 105 -8.57 11.84 -7.00
N ALA A 106 -9.23 10.85 -6.40
CA ALA A 106 -10.67 10.77 -6.23
C ALA A 106 -11.10 11.27 -4.83
N SER A 107 -12.37 11.63 -4.68
CA SER A 107 -13.00 11.95 -3.39
C SER A 107 -13.86 10.82 -2.84
N ASP A 108 -14.45 10.03 -3.73
CA ASP A 108 -15.46 9.02 -3.44
C ASP A 108 -15.50 7.96 -4.55
N PRO A 109 -16.15 6.81 -4.32
CA PRO A 109 -16.20 5.72 -5.30
C PRO A 109 -16.84 6.10 -6.64
N VAL A 110 -17.78 7.05 -6.67
CA VAL A 110 -18.43 7.47 -7.94
C VAL A 110 -17.41 8.23 -8.78
N SER A 111 -16.68 9.17 -8.17
CA SER A 111 -15.60 9.88 -8.86
C SER A 111 -14.47 8.96 -9.33
N GLU A 112 -14.23 7.84 -8.64
CA GLU A 112 -13.21 6.86 -9.00
C GLU A 112 -13.52 6.15 -10.32
N ASP A 113 -14.75 5.67 -10.47
CA ASP A 113 -15.23 5.04 -11.70
C ASP A 113 -15.23 6.04 -12.87
N GLU A 114 -15.63 7.28 -12.63
CA GLU A 114 -15.66 8.33 -13.65
C GLU A 114 -14.25 8.70 -14.13
N LEU A 115 -13.30 8.91 -13.21
CA LEU A 115 -11.91 9.24 -13.55
C LEU A 115 -11.23 8.12 -14.33
N THR A 116 -11.52 6.86 -13.98
CA THR A 116 -11.05 5.70 -14.73
C THR A 116 -11.62 5.70 -16.16
N GLN A 117 -12.91 5.99 -16.32
CA GLN A 117 -13.56 6.07 -17.64
C GLN A 117 -13.04 7.23 -18.50
N LEU A 118 -12.63 8.34 -17.88
CA LEU A 118 -12.00 9.47 -18.56
C LEU A 118 -10.57 9.15 -19.03
N GLY A 119 -9.98 8.03 -18.61
CA GLY A 119 -8.68 7.57 -19.07
C GLY A 119 -7.53 7.82 -18.10
N ALA A 120 -7.80 8.05 -16.81
CA ALA A 120 -6.72 8.02 -15.81
C ALA A 120 -6.14 6.60 -15.68
N ASP A 121 -4.82 6.49 -15.58
CA ASP A 121 -4.13 5.21 -15.46
C ASP A 121 -4.21 4.64 -14.04
N VAL A 122 -4.13 5.52 -13.04
CA VAL A 122 -4.27 5.18 -11.63
C VAL A 122 -5.18 6.19 -10.96
N VAL A 123 -6.16 5.68 -10.20
CA VAL A 123 -7.03 6.52 -9.38
C VAL A 123 -6.78 6.21 -7.91
N ILE A 124 -6.55 7.26 -7.11
CA ILE A 124 -6.28 7.14 -5.68
C ILE A 124 -7.41 7.83 -4.90
N ASN A 125 -8.11 7.08 -4.07
CA ASN A 125 -9.02 7.63 -3.07
C ASN A 125 -8.31 7.69 -1.70
N PRO A 126 -7.92 8.88 -1.21
CA PRO A 126 -7.18 9.00 0.04
C PRO A 126 -7.90 8.40 1.24
N SER A 127 -9.23 8.52 1.30
CA SER A 127 -10.02 7.99 2.41
C SER A 127 -9.96 6.48 2.49
N THR A 128 -10.06 5.80 1.33
CA THR A 128 -9.92 4.34 1.23
C THR A 128 -8.51 3.90 1.61
N VAL A 129 -7.49 4.57 1.10
CA VAL A 129 -6.08 4.25 1.40
C VAL A 129 -5.78 4.38 2.89
N ILE A 130 -6.25 5.46 3.54
CA ILE A 130 -6.05 5.67 4.98
C ILE A 130 -6.82 4.62 5.79
N ALA A 131 -8.06 4.31 5.41
CA ALA A 131 -8.87 3.30 6.10
C ALA A 131 -8.21 1.92 6.03
N ASP A 132 -7.76 1.50 4.84
CA ASP A 132 -7.08 0.22 4.64
C ASP A 132 -5.77 0.16 5.44
N SER A 133 -4.99 1.25 5.46
CA SER A 133 -3.78 1.32 6.25
C SER A 133 -4.05 1.22 7.76
N ALA A 134 -5.12 1.86 8.25
CA ALA A 134 -5.49 1.80 9.65
C ALA A 134 -5.97 0.40 10.07
N LEU A 135 -6.77 -0.26 9.22
CA LEU A 135 -7.23 -1.63 9.46
C LEU A 135 -6.05 -2.61 9.52
N ARG A 136 -5.10 -2.51 8.59
CA ARG A 136 -3.88 -3.36 8.61
C ARG A 136 -3.03 -3.14 9.86
N ALA A 137 -2.90 -1.89 10.32
CA ALA A 137 -2.18 -1.58 11.54
C ALA A 137 -2.86 -2.19 12.77
N LEU A 138 -4.20 -2.15 12.82
CA LEU A 138 -4.97 -2.80 13.88
C LEU A 138 -4.82 -4.31 13.85
N GLU A 139 -4.95 -4.94 12.68
CA GLU A 139 -4.75 -6.40 12.52
C GLU A 139 -3.35 -6.83 12.98
N THR A 140 -2.32 -6.06 12.61
CA THR A 140 -0.94 -6.33 13.03
C THR A 140 -0.81 -6.24 14.56
N GLY A 141 -1.34 -5.17 15.17
CA GLY A 141 -1.30 -5.01 16.62
C GLY A 141 -2.08 -6.10 17.38
N GLU A 142 -3.22 -6.56 16.84
CA GLU A 142 -3.96 -7.68 17.42
C GLU A 142 -3.20 -9.00 17.36
N LEU A 143 -2.49 -9.26 16.25
CA LEU A 143 -1.65 -10.45 16.10
C LEU A 143 -0.45 -10.41 17.04
N GLU A 144 0.25 -9.27 17.14
CA GLU A 144 1.35 -9.07 18.08
C GLU A 144 0.88 -9.28 19.52
N TYR A 145 -0.27 -8.73 19.89
CA TYR A 145 -0.84 -8.92 21.22
C TYR A 145 -1.15 -10.40 21.52
N LYS A 146 -1.76 -11.13 20.58
CA LYS A 146 -2.03 -12.57 20.74
C LYS A 146 -0.75 -13.40 20.81
N ALA A 147 0.26 -13.04 20.02
CA ALA A 147 1.57 -13.70 20.05
C ALA A 147 2.26 -13.49 21.40
N GLN A 148 2.20 -12.28 21.95
CA GLN A 148 2.70 -11.97 23.29
C GLN A 148 1.97 -12.78 24.37
N GLN A 149 0.64 -12.84 24.32
CA GLN A 149 -0.12 -13.67 25.26
C GLN A 149 0.23 -15.16 25.18
N LEU A 150 0.44 -15.68 23.97
CA LEU A 150 0.86 -17.07 23.79
C LEU A 150 2.26 -17.30 24.38
N ALA A 151 3.20 -16.38 24.13
CA ALA A 151 4.54 -16.45 24.69
C ALA A 151 4.51 -16.44 26.23
N GLU A 152 3.76 -15.51 26.84
CA GLU A 152 3.57 -15.45 28.29
C GLU A 152 3.04 -16.77 28.87
N VAL A 153 2.02 -17.37 28.23
CA VAL A 153 1.47 -18.66 28.67
C VAL A 153 2.49 -19.80 28.58
N ILE A 154 3.35 -19.79 27.56
CA ILE A 154 4.39 -20.80 27.39
C ILE A 154 5.50 -20.61 28.44
N GLU A 155 5.99 -19.38 28.62
CA GLU A 155 7.05 -19.02 29.55
C GLU A 155 6.65 -19.25 31.03
N ASP A 156 5.37 -19.11 31.36
CA ASP A 156 4.81 -19.40 32.69
C ASP A 156 4.78 -20.91 33.03
N THR A 157 5.28 -21.79 32.16
CA THR A 157 5.33 -23.24 32.41
C THR A 157 6.49 -23.60 33.37
N ASP A 158 6.16 -24.25 34.50
CA ASP A 158 7.15 -24.57 35.55
C ASP A 158 8.19 -25.64 35.16
N GLU A 159 7.82 -26.64 34.35
CA GLU A 159 8.69 -27.78 34.02
C GLU A 159 8.75 -28.07 32.52
N LYS A 160 7.61 -28.46 31.92
CA LYS A 160 7.56 -28.87 30.51
C LYS A 160 6.17 -28.63 29.91
N LEU A 161 6.12 -28.15 28.68
CA LEU A 161 4.86 -27.92 27.95
C LEU A 161 4.38 -29.22 27.30
N ALA A 162 3.14 -29.61 27.57
CA ALA A 162 2.50 -30.74 26.89
C ALA A 162 1.55 -30.22 25.79
N ILE A 163 1.83 -30.56 24.54
CA ILE A 163 1.03 -30.20 23.36
C ILE A 163 0.15 -31.40 23.00
N VAL A 164 -1.13 -31.34 23.38
CA VAL A 164 -2.05 -32.48 23.21
C VAL A 164 -2.91 -32.31 21.96
N THR A 165 -2.79 -33.22 21.00
CA THR A 165 -3.67 -33.27 19.82
C THR A 165 -4.88 -34.17 20.07
N HIS A 166 -5.88 -34.13 19.18
CA HIS A 166 -6.99 -35.08 19.22
C HIS A 166 -6.57 -36.49 18.75
N ASP A 167 -7.44 -37.49 18.99
CA ASP A 167 -7.24 -38.88 18.58
C ASP A 167 -7.07 -38.99 17.05
N ASN A 168 -6.09 -39.79 16.60
CA ASN A 168 -5.73 -39.96 15.18
C ASN A 168 -5.62 -38.61 14.43
N PRO A 169 -4.63 -37.77 14.79
CA PRO A 169 -4.51 -36.42 14.26
C PRO A 169 -4.28 -36.43 12.75
N ASP A 170 -4.91 -35.47 12.08
CA ASP A 170 -4.69 -35.21 10.68
C ASP A 170 -3.38 -34.42 10.47
N PRO A 171 -2.88 -34.29 9.22
CA PRO A 171 -1.64 -33.56 8.94
C PRO A 171 -1.63 -32.13 9.49
N ASP A 172 -2.77 -31.44 9.47
CA ASP A 172 -2.88 -30.05 9.94
C ASP A 172 -2.76 -29.96 11.47
N SER A 173 -3.35 -30.91 12.21
CA SER A 173 -3.18 -30.98 13.66
C SER A 173 -1.74 -31.30 14.05
N ILE A 174 -1.08 -32.22 13.33
CA ILE A 174 0.34 -32.55 13.56
C ILE A 174 1.22 -31.32 13.24
N ALA A 175 0.99 -30.67 12.10
CA ALA A 175 1.75 -29.49 11.70
C ALA A 175 1.60 -28.33 12.70
N SER A 176 0.39 -28.13 13.23
CA SER A 176 0.13 -27.11 14.26
C SER A 176 0.85 -27.43 15.57
N ALA A 177 0.86 -28.70 15.99
CA ALA A 177 1.57 -29.13 17.20
C ALA A 177 3.08 -28.95 17.07
N VAL A 178 3.64 -29.29 15.90
CA VAL A 178 5.06 -29.09 15.57
C VAL A 178 5.41 -27.60 15.53
N ALA A 179 4.54 -26.77 14.95
CA ALA A 179 4.73 -25.33 14.95
C ALA A 179 4.74 -24.76 16.38
N LEU A 180 3.83 -25.21 17.25
CA LEU A 180 3.79 -24.79 18.65
C LEU A 180 5.02 -25.28 19.44
N GLN A 181 5.50 -26.50 19.17
CA GLN A 181 6.75 -27.01 19.74
C GLN A 181 7.94 -26.14 19.32
N ALA A 182 8.05 -25.80 18.03
CA ALA A 182 9.10 -24.91 17.55
C ALA A 182 9.02 -23.50 18.15
N ILE A 183 7.82 -22.98 18.42
CA ILE A 183 7.64 -21.71 19.14
C ILE A 183 8.15 -21.84 20.58
N ALA A 184 7.78 -22.90 21.30
CA ALA A 184 8.26 -23.15 22.66
C ALA A 184 9.79 -23.26 22.71
N ASP A 185 10.41 -23.93 21.73
CA ASP A 185 11.87 -24.02 21.62
C ASP A 185 12.52 -22.64 21.45
N THR A 186 11.90 -21.70 20.71
CA THR A 186 12.43 -20.32 20.60
C THR A 186 12.34 -19.51 21.89
N LEU A 187 11.51 -19.96 22.84
CA LEU A 187 11.34 -19.37 24.17
C LEU A 187 12.13 -20.16 25.25
N ASP A 188 13.01 -21.08 24.83
CA ASP A 188 13.77 -21.97 25.72
C ASP A 188 12.89 -22.85 26.65
N VAL A 189 11.66 -23.19 26.21
CA VAL A 189 10.73 -24.07 26.94
C VAL A 189 10.64 -25.44 26.24
N ASP A 190 11.04 -26.50 26.95
CA ASP A 190 10.91 -27.88 26.47
C ASP A 190 9.43 -28.26 26.28
N ALA A 191 9.08 -28.85 25.13
CA ALA A 191 7.72 -29.27 24.84
C ALA A 191 7.63 -30.71 24.26
N ASP A 192 6.61 -31.48 24.66
CA ASP A 192 6.28 -32.79 24.11
C ASP A 192 4.94 -32.78 23.38
N ILE A 193 4.88 -33.37 22.19
CA ILE A 193 3.64 -33.59 21.44
C ILE A 193 3.03 -34.94 21.87
N LEU A 194 1.77 -34.92 22.32
CA LEU A 194 1.03 -36.08 22.81
C LEU A 194 -0.24 -36.30 22.00
N TYR A 195 -0.48 -37.54 21.59
CA TYR A 195 -1.71 -37.96 20.91
C TYR A 195 -2.14 -39.36 21.37
N ILE A 196 -3.43 -39.65 21.25
CA ILE A 196 -4.00 -40.96 21.63
C ILE A 196 -4.33 -41.75 20.36
N GLY A 197 -3.94 -43.03 20.36
CA GLY A 197 -4.17 -43.98 19.26
C GLY A 197 -2.99 -44.12 18.30
N ASP A 198 -3.13 -45.05 17.35
CA ASP A 198 -2.16 -45.24 16.27
C ASP A 198 -2.48 -44.28 15.12
N ILE A 199 -1.45 -43.64 14.56
CA ILE A 199 -1.58 -42.87 13.33
C ILE A 199 -1.96 -43.84 12.19
N GLY A 200 -3.24 -43.82 11.80
CA GLY A 200 -3.84 -44.87 10.96
C GLY A 200 -3.39 -44.84 9.49
N HIS A 201 -3.05 -43.67 8.96
CA HIS A 201 -2.66 -43.49 7.55
C HIS A 201 -1.14 -43.55 7.37
N GLN A 202 -0.68 -44.28 6.34
CA GLN A 202 0.75 -44.45 6.08
C GLN A 202 1.45 -43.13 5.77
N GLU A 203 0.75 -42.17 5.14
CA GLU A 203 1.29 -40.83 4.87
C GLU A 203 1.56 -40.04 6.16
N ASN A 204 0.64 -40.04 7.12
CA ASN A 204 0.81 -39.32 8.39
C ASN A 204 1.92 -39.93 9.24
N ARG A 205 2.09 -41.27 9.20
CA ARG A 205 3.23 -41.94 9.83
C ARG A 205 4.56 -41.56 9.19
N ALA A 206 4.60 -41.38 7.88
CA ALA A 206 5.82 -40.95 7.20
C ALA A 206 6.19 -39.52 7.59
N PHE A 207 5.21 -38.62 7.73
CA PHE A 207 5.42 -37.23 8.15
C PHE A 207 5.98 -37.13 9.58
N VAL A 208 5.41 -37.86 10.54
CA VAL A 208 5.92 -37.88 11.93
C VAL A 208 7.33 -38.47 12.04
N ASN A 209 7.70 -39.45 11.21
CA ASN A 209 9.05 -40.02 11.21
C ASN A 209 10.12 -39.13 10.56
N LEU A 210 9.71 -38.05 9.88
CA LEU A 210 10.61 -37.11 9.18
C LEU A 210 10.90 -35.84 9.98
N LEU A 211 10.12 -35.58 11.04
CA LEU A 211 10.27 -34.48 11.98
C LEU A 211 11.14 -34.92 13.16
#